data_AF-M3HBW3-F1
#
_entry.id   AF-M3HBW3-F1
#
_cell.length_a   1.000
_cell.length_b   1.000
_cell.length_c   1.000
_cell.angle_alpha   90.00
_cell.angle_beta   90.00
_cell.angle_gamma   90.00
#
_symmetry.space_group_name_H-M   'P 1'
#
loop_
_entity.id
_entity.type
_entity.pdbx_description
1 polymer ?
#
loop_
_entity_poly.entity_id
_entity_poly.type
_entity_poly.pdbx_seq_one_letter_code
_entity_poly.pdbx_strand_id
1 'polypeptide(L)'
;MEGGGFPVRRPFPVQDLIHLDPFLLLDEMGPVEYKPGKAIGAPEHPHRGFETVTYLLSGEMEHRDSWGNYGKLKPGDVQWMTAGSGLVHSELPSNEFQKNGGWMHGFQL
;
A
#
# COMPACT_ATOMS: atom_id res chain seq x y z
N MET A 1 -4.11 -3.50 12.06
CA MET A 1 -4.74 -4.04 10.84
C MET A 1 -5.36 -2.87 10.12
N GLU A 2 -5.12 -2.71 8.82
CA GLU A 2 -5.66 -1.62 8.00
C GLU A 2 -6.36 -2.21 6.75
N GLY A 3 -7.15 -1.39 6.04
CA GLY A 3 -7.84 -1.79 4.80
C GLY A 3 -8.66 -3.07 4.93
N GLY A 4 -8.43 -4.05 4.04
CA GLY A 4 -9.08 -5.37 4.04
C GLY A 4 -8.59 -6.34 5.13
N GLY A 5 -7.81 -5.87 6.11
CA GLY A 5 -7.24 -6.69 7.18
C GLY A 5 -5.74 -6.96 7.02
N PHE A 6 -4.97 -5.99 6.52
CA PHE A 6 -3.53 -6.16 6.36
C PHE A 6 -2.83 -6.20 7.72
N PRO A 7 -1.87 -7.13 7.92
CA PRO A 7 -0.92 -7.00 9.01
C PRO A 7 -0.02 -5.80 8.69
N VAL A 8 -0.23 -4.73 9.44
CA VAL A 8 0.53 -3.49 9.34
C VAL A 8 1.14 -3.20 10.68
N ARG A 9 2.43 -2.91 10.68
CA ARG A 9 3.12 -2.28 11.79
C ARG A 9 3.30 -0.81 11.45
N ARG A 10 2.90 0.07 12.36
CA ARG A 10 3.03 1.53 12.21
C ARG A 10 4.12 2.07 13.14
N PRO A 11 5.35 2.29 12.65
CA PRO A 11 6.38 2.99 13.41
C PRO A 11 6.04 4.47 13.66
N PHE A 12 5.26 5.09 12.78
CA PHE A 12 4.92 6.51 12.83
C PHE A 12 3.57 6.78 12.13
N PRO A 13 2.68 7.63 12.66
CA PRO A 13 2.74 8.28 13.96
C PRO A 13 2.49 7.32 15.12
N VAL A 14 3.14 7.60 16.25
CA VAL A 14 2.96 6.90 17.55
C VAL A 14 2.86 7.94 18.67
N GLN A 15 2.47 7.53 19.88
CA GLN A 15 2.20 8.45 20.99
C GLN A 15 3.37 9.41 21.31
N ASP A 16 4.61 8.93 21.21
CA ASP A 16 5.81 9.74 21.47
C ASP A 16 6.35 10.47 20.23
N LEU A 17 5.75 10.24 19.05
CA LEU A 17 6.14 10.84 17.78
C LEU A 17 4.91 11.01 16.88
N ILE A 18 4.10 12.02 17.20
CA ILE A 18 2.84 12.30 16.49
C ILE A 18 3.07 13.20 15.26
N HIS A 19 4.11 14.05 15.29
CA HIS A 19 4.43 14.98 14.22
C HIS A 19 5.89 14.82 13.79
N LEU A 20 6.10 14.64 12.49
CA LEU A 20 7.43 14.56 11.88
C LEU A 20 7.39 15.20 10.49
N ASP A 21 7.24 16.52 10.44
CA ASP A 21 7.22 17.28 9.17
C ASP A 21 8.46 16.94 8.29
N PRO A 22 8.29 16.53 7.02
CA PRO A 22 7.05 16.53 6.20
C PRO A 22 6.28 15.21 6.15
N PHE A 23 6.69 14.20 6.90
CA PHE A 23 6.07 12.88 6.92
C PHE A 23 4.80 12.87 7.76
N LEU A 24 3.77 12.19 7.25
CA LEU A 24 2.46 12.06 7.92
C LEU A 24 2.26 10.67 8.52
N LEU A 25 2.82 9.64 7.89
CA LEU A 25 2.66 8.25 8.27
C LEU A 25 3.83 7.43 7.73
N LEU A 26 4.15 6.32 8.39
CA LEU A 26 4.95 5.24 7.84
C LEU A 26 4.35 3.92 8.33
N ASP A 27 3.94 3.08 7.39
CA ASP A 27 3.45 1.74 7.61
C ASP A 27 4.40 0.72 6.97
N GLU A 28 4.77 -0.29 7.75
CA GLU A 28 5.37 -1.53 7.25
C GLU A 28 4.24 -2.53 7.00
N MET A 29 4.04 -2.89 5.74
CA MET A 29 3.05 -3.87 5.29
C MET A 29 3.69 -5.25 5.27
N GLY A 30 3.18 -6.20 6.06
CA GLY A 30 3.86 -7.50 6.25
C GLY A 30 5.10 -7.38 7.16
N PRO A 31 6.10 -8.28 7.03
CA PRO A 31 6.14 -9.43 6.14
C PRO A 31 5.03 -10.44 6.46
N VAL A 32 4.36 -10.95 5.44
CA VAL A 32 3.33 -11.97 5.60
C VAL A 32 3.34 -12.92 4.40
N GLU A 33 3.18 -14.21 4.67
CA GLU A 33 3.00 -15.22 3.63
C GLU A 33 1.50 -15.45 3.38
N TYR A 34 1.04 -15.17 2.16
CA TYR A 34 -0.32 -15.47 1.72
C TYR A 34 -0.38 -16.78 0.96
N LYS A 35 -1.39 -17.60 1.27
CA LYS A 35 -1.73 -18.77 0.45
C LYS A 35 -2.42 -18.34 -0.86
N PRO A 36 -2.37 -19.17 -1.92
CA PRO A 36 -3.19 -19.01 -3.12
C PRO A 36 -4.63 -18.59 -2.80
N GLY A 37 -5.08 -17.51 -3.42
CA GLY A 37 -6.43 -16.96 -3.29
C GLY A 37 -6.74 -16.28 -1.94
N LYS A 38 -5.73 -16.10 -1.08
CA LYS A 38 -5.91 -15.52 0.27
C LYS A 38 -5.22 -14.18 0.47
N ALA A 39 -4.49 -13.68 -0.53
CA ALA A 39 -3.99 -12.31 -0.48
C ALA A 39 -5.17 -11.33 -0.45
N ILE A 40 -4.96 -10.23 0.26
CA ILE A 40 -5.93 -9.17 0.51
C ILE A 40 -5.35 -7.83 0.08
N GLY A 41 -6.24 -6.90 -0.22
CA GLY A 41 -5.94 -5.58 -0.79
C GLY A 41 -6.62 -4.46 0.00
N ALA A 42 -6.27 -3.21 -0.32
CA ALA A 42 -7.05 -2.05 0.05
C ALA A 42 -8.06 -1.79 -1.08
N PRO A 43 -9.37 -1.99 -0.85
CA PRO A 43 -10.39 -1.63 -1.84
C PRO A 43 -10.42 -0.11 -2.03
N GLU A 44 -11.34 0.38 -2.87
CA GLU A 44 -11.48 1.81 -3.17
C GLU A 44 -11.56 2.68 -1.90
N HIS A 45 -10.64 3.64 -1.77
CA HIS A 45 -10.57 4.60 -0.68
C HIS A 45 -10.03 5.97 -1.14
N PRO A 46 -10.37 7.08 -0.45
CA PRO A 46 -9.97 8.42 -0.88
C PRO A 46 -8.67 8.92 -0.22
N HIS A 47 -7.91 9.72 -0.95
CA HIS A 47 -6.84 10.57 -0.42
C HIS A 47 -6.94 12.00 -0.97
N ARG A 48 -6.45 12.98 -0.21
CA ARG A 48 -6.40 14.42 -0.57
C ARG A 48 -5.37 15.14 0.29
N GLY A 49 -4.62 16.07 -0.31
CA GLY A 49 -3.78 17.04 0.40
C GLY A 49 -2.37 16.57 0.73
N PHE A 50 -1.98 15.36 0.33
CA PHE A 50 -0.64 14.80 0.54
C PHE A 50 -0.26 13.84 -0.59
N GLU A 51 0.87 13.16 -0.43
CA GLU A 51 1.37 12.15 -1.35
C GLU A 51 1.53 10.81 -0.61
N THR A 52 1.33 9.70 -1.31
CA THR A 52 1.70 8.39 -0.80
C THR A 52 2.89 7.85 -1.58
N VAL A 53 3.82 7.21 -0.87
CA VAL A 53 4.95 6.51 -1.48
C VAL A 53 4.92 5.05 -1.05
N THR A 54 4.66 4.16 -2.01
CA THR A 54 4.64 2.71 -1.79
C THR A 54 5.91 2.10 -2.36
N TYR A 55 6.66 1.37 -1.52
CA TYR A 55 7.87 0.65 -1.90
C TYR A 55 7.73 -0.84 -1.59
N LEU A 56 7.84 -1.69 -2.60
CA LEU A 56 7.57 -3.12 -2.46
C LEU A 56 8.87 -3.93 -2.35
N LEU A 57 9.03 -4.67 -1.25
CA LEU A 57 10.18 -5.57 -1.04
C LEU A 57 9.91 -6.99 -1.55
N SER A 58 8.67 -7.45 -1.50
CA SER A 58 8.24 -8.77 -1.97
C SER A 58 6.75 -8.79 -2.30
N GLY A 59 6.37 -9.64 -3.24
CA GLY A 59 4.99 -9.78 -3.72
C GLY A 59 4.72 -8.95 -4.97
N GLU A 60 3.46 -8.85 -5.38
CA GLU A 60 3.04 -7.97 -6.48
C GLU A 60 1.69 -7.32 -6.17
N MET A 61 1.59 -6.02 -6.44
CA MET A 61 0.38 -5.22 -6.22
C MET A 61 -0.03 -4.49 -7.50
N GLU A 62 -1.30 -4.13 -7.58
CA GLU A 62 -1.90 -3.32 -8.63
C GLU A 62 -2.57 -2.09 -8.02
N HIS A 63 -2.25 -0.92 -8.55
CA HIS A 63 -2.91 0.35 -8.26
C HIS A 63 -3.87 0.73 -9.38
N ARG A 64 -5.05 1.24 -9.02
CA ARG A 64 -6.01 1.86 -9.95
C ARG A 64 -6.63 3.08 -9.27
N ASP A 65 -6.75 4.19 -9.99
CA ASP A 65 -7.38 5.41 -9.46
C ASP A 65 -8.47 6.02 -10.35
N SER A 66 -9.23 6.95 -9.76
CA SER A 66 -10.32 7.69 -10.39
C SER A 66 -9.88 8.66 -11.50
N TRP A 67 -8.58 8.90 -11.66
CA TRP A 67 -8.05 9.67 -12.80
C TRP A 67 -7.69 8.78 -13.99
N GLY A 68 -7.88 7.46 -13.84
CA GLY A 68 -7.64 6.47 -14.88
C GLY A 68 -6.22 5.93 -14.90
N ASN A 69 -5.37 6.26 -13.91
CA ASN A 69 -4.04 5.66 -13.85
C ASN A 69 -4.12 4.21 -13.37
N TYR A 70 -3.17 3.42 -13.85
CA TYR A 70 -2.96 2.04 -13.46
C TYR A 70 -1.46 1.76 -13.34
N GLY A 71 -1.09 1.00 -12.31
CA GLY A 71 0.28 0.53 -12.13
C GLY A 71 0.29 -0.89 -11.58
N LYS A 72 1.27 -1.71 -12.00
CA LYS A 72 1.58 -2.99 -11.38
C LYS A 72 2.97 -2.89 -10.76
N LEU A 73 3.06 -3.06 -9.44
CA LEU A 73 4.29 -3.00 -8.67
C LEU A 73 4.83 -4.41 -8.43
N LYS A 74 6.15 -4.55 -8.57
CA LYS A 74 6.93 -5.75 -8.30
C LYS A 74 8.02 -5.45 -7.27
N PRO A 75 8.74 -6.48 -6.77
CA PRO A 75 9.81 -6.27 -5.81
C PRO A 75 10.88 -5.30 -6.35
N GLY A 76 11.17 -4.25 -5.58
CA GLY A 76 12.08 -3.17 -5.95
C GLY A 76 11.42 -1.94 -6.56
N ASP A 77 10.15 -2.02 -6.95
CA ASP A 77 9.43 -0.89 -7.54
C ASP A 77 8.97 0.11 -6.47
N VAL A 78 8.89 1.38 -6.89
CA VAL A 78 8.32 2.49 -6.11
C VAL A 78 7.16 3.09 -6.89
N GLN A 79 6.03 3.29 -6.21
CA GLN A 79 4.97 4.17 -6.66
C GLN A 79 4.99 5.44 -5.81
N TRP A 80 5.06 6.60 -6.46
CA TRP A 80 4.88 7.90 -5.83
C TRP A 80 3.62 8.53 -6.39
N MET A 81 2.58 8.65 -5.55
CA MET A 81 1.28 9.16 -5.96
C MET A 81 0.99 10.50 -5.27
N THR A 82 0.89 11.57 -6.06
CA THR A 82 0.44 12.87 -5.57
C THR A 82 -1.08 12.92 -5.55
N ALA A 83 -1.70 12.84 -4.35
CA ALA A 83 -3.16 12.91 -4.25
C ALA A 83 -3.71 14.32 -4.51
N GLY A 84 -2.99 15.37 -4.08
CA GLY A 84 -3.30 16.76 -4.41
C GLY A 84 -4.74 17.16 -4.08
N SER A 85 -5.51 17.60 -5.08
CA SER A 85 -6.94 17.97 -4.94
C SER A 85 -7.85 16.78 -4.56
N GLY A 86 -7.33 15.57 -4.70
CA GLY A 86 -7.91 14.34 -4.21
C GLY A 86 -8.30 13.37 -5.32
N LEU A 87 -8.25 12.09 -4.99
CA LEU A 87 -8.58 10.96 -5.84
C LEU A 87 -9.14 9.82 -4.98
N VAL A 88 -9.84 8.89 -5.62
CA VAL A 88 -10.18 7.58 -5.06
C VAL A 88 -9.33 6.54 -5.76
N HIS A 89 -8.72 5.63 -5.00
CA HIS A 89 -7.92 4.55 -5.57
C HIS A 89 -8.05 3.24 -4.81
N SER A 90 -7.53 2.17 -5.40
CA SER A 90 -7.42 0.84 -4.80
C SER A 90 -6.00 0.32 -4.98
N GLU A 91 -5.56 -0.49 -4.02
CA GLU A 91 -4.24 -1.12 -3.99
C GLU A 91 -4.44 -2.61 -3.68
N LEU A 92 -4.52 -3.42 -4.73
CA LEU A 92 -4.91 -4.82 -4.64
C LEU A 92 -3.74 -5.75 -4.99
N PRO A 93 -3.72 -7.00 -4.52
CA PRO A 93 -2.78 -7.98 -5.05
C PRO A 93 -2.94 -8.13 -6.57
N SER A 94 -1.84 -8.33 -7.29
CA SER A 94 -1.94 -8.62 -8.72
C SER A 94 -2.71 -9.91 -8.96
N ASN A 95 -3.33 -10.06 -10.13
CA ASN A 95 -4.02 -11.32 -10.47
C ASN A 95 -3.10 -12.55 -10.37
N GLU A 96 -1.82 -12.37 -10.69
CA GLU A 96 -0.80 -13.41 -10.60
C GLU A 96 -0.46 -13.75 -9.15
N PHE A 97 -0.25 -12.74 -8.30
CA PHE A 97 0.01 -12.95 -6.89
C PHE A 97 -1.21 -13.51 -6.15
N GLN A 98 -2.42 -13.05 -6.49
CA GLN A 98 -3.66 -13.61 -5.96
C GLN A 98 -3.78 -15.10 -6.28
N LYS A 99 -3.38 -15.53 -7.48
CA LYS A 99 -3.43 -16.93 -7.89
C LYS A 99 -2.38 -17.79 -7.18
N ASN A 100 -1.16 -17.29 -7.05
CA ASN A 100 -0.02 -18.10 -6.61
C ASN A 100 0.27 -18.00 -5.11
N GLY A 101 -0.16 -16.92 -4.45
CA GLY A 101 0.29 -16.58 -3.10
C GLY A 101 1.78 -16.21 -3.07
N GLY A 102 2.35 -16.20 -1.87
CA GLY A 102 3.73 -15.87 -1.61
C GLY A 102 3.91 -14.82 -0.52
N TRP A 103 5.13 -14.33 -0.37
CA TRP A 103 5.46 -13.27 0.58
C TRP A 103 5.04 -11.90 0.06
N MET A 104 4.31 -11.16 0.89
CA MET A 104 4.03 -9.74 0.72
C MET A 104 4.81 -8.97 1.79
N HIS A 105 5.63 -8.02 1.36
CA HIS A 105 6.36 -7.12 2.25
C HIS A 105 6.62 -5.79 1.54
N GLY A 106 6.39 -4.68 2.21
CA GLY A 106 6.67 -3.36 1.68
C GLY A 106 6.44 -2.27 2.71
N PHE A 107 6.58 -1.03 2.26
CA PHE A 107 6.35 0.16 3.06
C PHE A 107 5.41 1.11 2.34
N GLN A 108 4.63 1.84 3.12
CA GLN A 108 3.85 2.98 2.66
C GLN A 108 4.16 4.18 3.54
N LEU A 109 4.55 5.28 2.93
CA LEU A 109 4.85 6.57 3.55
C LEU A 109 3.82 7.60 3.10
#